data_AF-A0A4T0IMX2-F1
#
_entry.id   AF-A0A4T0IMX2-F1
#
_cell.length_a   1.000
_cell.length_b   1.000
_cell.length_c   1.000
_cell.angle_alpha   90.00
_cell.angle_beta   90.00
_cell.angle_gamma   90.00
#
_symmetry.space_group_name_H-M   'P 1'
#
loop_
_entity.id
_entity.type
_entity.pdbx_description
1 polymer ?
#
loop_
_entity_poly.entity_id
_entity_poly.type
_entity_poly.pdbx_seq_one_letter_code
_entity_poly.pdbx_strand_id
1 'polypeptide(L)'
;MTSMSSTEEQSHFIILALAEAAKCPVVSGAFSVGCVLVHNHSVISTGFSRELQGNTHAEANAIDKLEDHSILPHVDLYTTLEPCTVRTSGLHPCTATIIQKGIKRVFIGASEPPDFVVCEGVNQLRQAAIDVIFVDSTSYTKSTGRILGEDCLAAARRGE
;
A
#
# COMPACT_ATOMS: atom_id res chain seq x y z
N MET A 1 29.08 4.71 4.38
CA MET A 1 27.64 4.55 4.06
C MET A 1 27.12 3.45 4.96
N THR A 2 26.30 3.79 5.94
CA THR A 2 25.75 2.81 6.89
C THR A 2 24.66 2.03 6.16
N SER A 3 24.78 0.70 6.12
CA SER A 3 23.71 -0.18 5.63
C SER A 3 22.47 0.06 6.49
N MET A 4 21.32 0.36 5.87
CA MET A 4 20.03 0.43 6.60
C MET A 4 19.66 -0.98 7.08
N SER A 5 19.06 -1.08 8.27
CA SER A 5 18.45 -2.33 8.72
C SER A 5 17.20 -2.64 7.90
N SER A 6 16.80 -3.92 7.83
CA SER A 6 15.62 -4.34 7.04
C SER A 6 14.34 -3.63 7.50
N THR A 7 14.16 -3.36 8.79
CA THR A 7 13.01 -2.62 9.32
C THR A 7 13.05 -1.13 8.94
N GLU A 8 14.23 -0.50 8.97
CA GLU A 8 14.36 0.90 8.55
C GLU A 8 14.04 1.05 7.07
N GLU A 9 14.50 0.12 6.25
CA GLU A 9 14.17 0.08 4.83
C GLU A 9 12.67 -0.11 4.58
N GLN A 10 12.03 -1.07 5.24
CA GLN A 10 10.59 -1.27 5.12
C GLN A 10 9.81 0.00 5.49
N SER A 11 10.19 0.63 6.61
CA SER A 11 9.56 1.88 7.04
C SER A 11 9.81 3.03 6.06
N HIS A 12 10.99 3.09 5.43
CA HIS A 12 11.30 4.07 4.41
C HIS A 12 10.33 3.97 3.22
N PHE A 13 10.05 2.76 2.73
CA PHE A 13 9.12 2.57 1.62
C PHE A 13 7.65 2.84 1.99
N ILE A 14 7.23 2.55 3.22
CA ILE A 14 5.91 2.99 3.70
C ILE A 14 5.82 4.51 3.81
N ILE A 15 6.89 5.19 4.23
CA ILE A 15 6.93 6.66 4.26
C ILE A 15 6.83 7.24 2.83
N LEU A 16 7.48 6.61 1.84
CA LEU A 16 7.32 6.98 0.44
C LEU A 16 5.88 6.74 -0.05
N ALA A 17 5.28 5.60 0.28
CA ALA A 17 3.86 5.35 -0.02
C ALA A 17 2.94 6.38 0.64
N LEU A 18 3.25 6.83 1.86
CA LEU A 18 2.52 7.91 2.53
C LEU A 18 2.66 9.25 1.81
N ALA A 19 3.82 9.53 1.22
CA ALA A 19 4.02 10.69 0.36
C ALA A 19 3.21 10.59 -0.95
N GLU A 20 3.00 9.40 -1.50
CA GLU A 20 2.07 9.19 -2.63
C GLU A 20 0.61 9.41 -2.20
N ALA A 21 0.20 8.88 -1.03
CA ALA A 21 -1.13 9.12 -0.47
C ALA A 21 -1.42 10.62 -0.28
N ALA A 22 -0.39 11.42 0.02
CA ALA A 22 -0.52 12.87 0.15
C ALA A 22 -0.99 13.56 -1.14
N LYS A 23 -0.72 12.97 -2.32
CA LYS A 23 -1.09 13.50 -3.64
C LYS A 23 -2.54 13.23 -4.04
N CYS A 24 -3.25 12.39 -3.28
CA CYS A 24 -4.65 12.06 -3.56
C CYS A 24 -5.51 13.34 -3.60
N PRO A 25 -6.36 13.50 -4.64
CA PRO A 25 -7.49 14.42 -4.56
C PRO A 25 -8.36 14.04 -3.37
N VAL A 26 -8.69 15.03 -2.52
CA VAL A 26 -9.56 14.83 -1.37
C VAL A 26 -11.00 14.79 -1.87
N VAL A 27 -11.68 13.67 -1.62
CA VAL A 27 -13.06 13.44 -2.05
C VAL A 27 -13.82 12.89 -0.84
N SER A 28 -14.98 13.48 -0.56
CA SER A 28 -15.80 13.08 0.59
C SER A 28 -16.21 11.61 0.46
N GLY A 29 -16.00 10.83 1.52
CA GLY A 29 -16.34 9.40 1.57
C GLY A 29 -15.42 8.49 0.75
N ALA A 30 -14.22 8.96 0.37
CA ALA A 30 -13.24 8.15 -0.35
C ALA A 30 -11.87 8.19 0.33
N PHE A 31 -11.25 7.02 0.49
CA PHE A 31 -9.96 6.90 1.18
C PHE A 31 -8.79 7.37 0.32
N SER A 32 -7.80 8.00 0.96
CA SER A 32 -6.55 8.39 0.31
C SER A 32 -5.45 7.38 0.68
N VAL A 33 -5.14 6.50 -0.27
CA VAL A 33 -4.16 5.42 -0.12
C VAL A 33 -3.00 5.68 -1.07
N GLY A 34 -1.80 5.29 -0.66
CA GLY A 34 -0.60 5.32 -1.49
C GLY A 34 0.06 3.95 -1.53
N CYS A 35 0.74 3.67 -2.64
CA CYS A 35 1.42 2.41 -2.91
C CYS A 35 2.74 2.67 -3.65
N VAL A 36 3.76 1.89 -3.35
CA VAL A 36 4.99 1.82 -4.13
C VAL A 36 5.37 0.36 -4.40
N LEU A 37 5.83 0.09 -5.62
CA LEU A 37 6.43 -1.18 -6.02
C LEU A 37 7.95 -1.04 -5.96
N VAL A 38 8.60 -1.97 -5.26
CA VAL A 38 10.04 -1.96 -5.03
C VAL A 38 10.67 -3.21 -5.61
N HIS A 39 11.77 -3.05 -6.32
CA HIS A 39 12.60 -4.13 -6.82
C HIS A 39 14.07 -3.75 -6.64
N ASN A 40 14.88 -4.64 -6.09
CA ASN A 40 16.30 -4.38 -5.79
C ASN A 40 16.51 -3.06 -5.03
N HIS A 41 15.78 -2.87 -3.93
CA HIS A 41 15.87 -1.69 -3.06
C HIS A 41 15.54 -0.35 -3.76
N SER A 42 14.91 -0.40 -4.93
CA SER A 42 14.55 0.78 -5.73
C SER A 42 13.07 0.79 -6.04
N VAL A 43 12.43 1.96 -5.93
CA VAL A 43 11.05 2.15 -6.36
C VAL A 43 11.02 2.11 -7.89
N ILE A 44 10.24 1.19 -8.45
CA ILE A 44 10.08 1.02 -9.90
C ILE A 44 8.72 1.52 -10.41
N SER A 45 7.75 1.66 -9.51
CA SER A 45 6.45 2.28 -9.81
C SER A 45 5.81 2.78 -8.52
N THR A 46 4.93 3.77 -8.64
CA THR A 46 4.16 4.34 -7.54
C THR A 46 2.69 4.40 -7.91
N GLY A 47 1.81 4.56 -6.94
CA GLY A 47 0.40 4.82 -7.19
C GLY A 47 -0.28 5.46 -6.00
N PHE A 48 -1.32 6.24 -6.26
CA PHE A 48 -2.20 6.76 -5.23
C PHE A 48 -3.66 6.67 -5.67
N SER A 49 -4.60 6.66 -4.71
CA SER A 49 -6.03 6.58 -5.03
C SER A 49 -6.46 7.73 -5.93
N ARG A 50 -7.23 7.42 -6.99
CA ARG A 50 -7.74 8.39 -7.98
C ARG A 50 -6.65 9.11 -8.78
N GLU A 51 -5.47 8.49 -8.94
CA GLU A 51 -4.43 8.99 -9.83
C GLU A 51 -4.84 8.91 -11.30
N LEU A 52 -5.36 7.74 -11.73
CA LEU A 52 -5.86 7.51 -13.08
C LEU A 52 -7.37 7.70 -13.16
N GLN A 53 -7.89 7.96 -14.36
CA GLN A 53 -9.30 8.20 -14.60
C GLN A 53 -10.17 7.04 -14.09
N GLY A 54 -11.29 7.38 -13.44
CA GLY A 54 -12.23 6.43 -12.86
C GLY A 54 -12.02 6.21 -11.37
N ASN A 55 -12.64 5.16 -10.83
CA ASN A 55 -12.51 4.81 -9.42
C ASN A 55 -11.30 3.89 -9.25
N THR A 56 -10.08 4.44 -9.24
CA THR A 56 -8.84 3.66 -9.18
C THR A 56 -8.22 3.67 -7.77
N HIS A 57 -7.65 2.53 -7.37
CA HIS A 57 -6.96 2.37 -6.09
C HIS A 57 -5.44 2.48 -6.30
N ALA A 58 -4.71 2.79 -5.22
CA ALA A 58 -3.27 3.00 -5.25
C ALA A 58 -2.50 1.79 -5.81
N GLU A 59 -2.85 0.57 -5.37
CA GLU A 59 -2.20 -0.66 -5.79
C GLU A 59 -2.44 -0.96 -7.26
N ALA A 60 -3.67 -0.74 -7.74
CA ALA A 60 -4.02 -0.89 -9.15
C ALA A 60 -3.23 0.11 -10.00
N ASN A 61 -3.16 1.38 -9.59
CA ASN A 61 -2.41 2.40 -10.32
C ASN A 61 -0.90 2.11 -10.35
N ALA A 62 -0.33 1.63 -9.25
CA ALA A 62 1.09 1.27 -9.19
C ALA A 62 1.41 0.08 -10.10
N ILE A 63 0.53 -0.91 -10.18
CA ILE A 63 0.68 -2.05 -11.08
C ILE A 63 0.48 -1.63 -12.54
N ASP A 64 -0.59 -0.92 -12.86
CA ASP A 64 -0.97 -0.59 -14.25
C ASP A 64 0.01 0.38 -14.93
N LYS A 65 0.70 1.23 -14.15
CA LYS A 65 1.75 2.13 -14.68
C LYS A 65 3.10 1.44 -14.86
N LEU A 66 3.28 0.21 -14.37
CA LEU A 66 4.54 -0.52 -14.52
C LEU A 66 4.65 -1.04 -15.96
N GLU A 67 5.70 -0.65 -16.68
CA GLU A 67 5.86 -1.01 -18.10
C GLU A 67 5.99 -2.51 -18.32
N ASP A 68 6.77 -3.21 -17.48
CA ASP A 68 7.00 -4.64 -17.57
C ASP A 68 6.35 -5.38 -16.40
N HIS A 69 5.17 -5.94 -16.64
CA HIS A 69 4.46 -6.75 -15.65
C HIS A 69 5.14 -8.10 -15.34
N SER A 70 6.09 -8.57 -16.16
CA SER A 70 6.76 -9.85 -15.92
C SER A 70 7.64 -9.84 -14.67
N ILE A 71 8.02 -8.65 -14.18
CA ILE A 71 8.82 -8.49 -12.97
C ILE A 71 8.00 -8.59 -11.68
N LEU A 72 6.66 -8.48 -11.73
CA LEU A 72 5.79 -8.45 -10.55
C LEU A 72 5.98 -9.63 -9.57
N PRO A 73 6.29 -10.87 -9.99
CA PRO A 73 6.63 -11.93 -9.05
C PRO A 73 7.90 -11.68 -8.20
N HIS A 74 8.71 -10.71 -8.58
CA HIS A 74 9.98 -10.34 -7.93
C HIS A 74 9.91 -8.99 -7.20
N VAL A 75 8.76 -8.31 -7.21
CA VAL A 75 8.60 -7.02 -6.53
C VAL A 75 8.06 -7.20 -5.11
N ASP A 76 8.39 -6.23 -4.28
CA ASP A 76 7.69 -5.96 -3.04
C ASP A 76 6.65 -4.87 -3.27
N LEU A 77 5.45 -5.09 -2.76
CA LEU A 77 4.40 -4.07 -2.74
C LEU A 77 4.31 -3.46 -1.34
N TYR A 78 4.48 -2.15 -1.24
CA TYR A 78 4.30 -1.39 -0.01
C TYR A 78 3.05 -0.51 -0.16
N THR A 79 2.07 -0.68 0.72
CA THR A 79 0.82 0.09 0.70
C THR A 79 0.53 0.70 2.07
N THR A 80 -0.04 1.90 2.09
CA THR A 80 -0.38 2.58 3.34
C THR A 80 -1.55 1.93 4.07
N LEU A 81 -2.46 1.28 3.34
CA LEU A 81 -3.66 0.64 3.90
C LEU A 81 -3.77 -0.79 3.38
N GLU A 82 -4.37 -1.67 4.17
CA GLU A 82 -4.68 -3.05 3.79
C GLU A 82 -5.41 -3.12 2.43
N PRO A 83 -4.93 -3.97 1.49
CA PRO A 83 -5.57 -4.09 0.18
C PRO A 83 -7.01 -4.60 0.26
N CYS A 84 -7.90 -3.95 -0.49
CA CYS A 84 -9.32 -4.29 -0.45
C CYS A 84 -9.63 -5.70 -1.02
N THR A 85 -10.68 -6.33 -0.49
CA THR A 85 -11.24 -7.61 -0.97
C THR A 85 -12.48 -7.43 -1.84
N VAL A 86 -13.16 -6.28 -1.74
CA VAL A 86 -14.38 -5.95 -2.48
C VAL A 86 -14.27 -4.52 -2.99
N ARG A 87 -14.84 -4.27 -4.18
CA ARG A 87 -14.94 -2.92 -4.76
C ARG A 87 -16.37 -2.65 -5.19
N THR A 88 -16.96 -1.59 -4.66
CA THR A 88 -18.30 -1.14 -5.01
C THR A 88 -18.41 -0.68 -6.47
N SER A 89 -17.29 -0.30 -7.09
CA SER A 89 -17.21 0.03 -8.51
C SER A 89 -17.31 -1.17 -9.46
N GLY A 90 -17.23 -2.41 -8.95
CA GLY A 90 -17.20 -3.63 -9.76
C GLY A 90 -15.84 -3.92 -10.44
N LEU A 91 -14.84 -3.07 -10.24
CA LEU A 91 -13.47 -3.34 -10.69
C LEU A 91 -12.84 -4.47 -9.86
N HIS A 92 -11.78 -5.08 -10.41
CA HIS A 92 -11.11 -6.19 -9.73
C HIS A 92 -10.53 -5.76 -8.37
N PRO A 93 -10.75 -6.51 -7.28
CA PRO A 93 -10.19 -6.22 -5.96
C PRO A 93 -8.66 -6.18 -5.97
N CYS A 94 -8.07 -5.36 -5.11
CA CYS A 94 -6.62 -5.19 -5.06
C CYS A 94 -5.93 -6.51 -4.66
N THR A 95 -6.47 -7.21 -3.66
CA THR A 95 -5.99 -8.55 -3.28
C THR A 95 -5.99 -9.54 -4.44
N ALA A 96 -7.08 -9.61 -5.20
CA ALA A 96 -7.19 -10.51 -6.33
C ALA A 96 -6.18 -10.16 -7.45
N THR A 97 -5.97 -8.87 -7.74
CA THR A 97 -4.93 -8.40 -8.66
C THR A 97 -3.53 -8.81 -8.18
N ILE A 98 -3.20 -8.59 -6.90
CA ILE A 98 -1.90 -8.93 -6.32
C ILE A 98 -1.61 -10.44 -6.47
N ILE A 99 -2.61 -11.27 -6.15
CA ILE A 99 -2.53 -12.74 -6.28
C ILE A 99 -2.34 -13.14 -7.74
N GLN A 100 -3.15 -12.60 -8.65
CA GLN A 100 -3.10 -12.92 -10.07
C GLN A 100 -1.74 -12.53 -10.70
N LYS A 101 -1.16 -11.41 -10.27
CA LYS A 101 0.15 -10.94 -10.76
C LYS A 101 1.34 -11.66 -10.13
N GLY A 102 1.10 -12.54 -9.16
CA GLY A 102 2.12 -13.39 -8.56
C GLY A 102 3.06 -12.68 -7.59
N ILE A 103 2.72 -11.47 -7.13
CA ILE A 103 3.47 -10.72 -6.11
C ILE A 103 3.58 -11.58 -4.85
N LYS A 104 4.78 -11.66 -4.27
CA LYS A 104 5.06 -12.58 -3.15
C LYS A 104 5.11 -11.93 -1.79
N ARG A 105 5.35 -10.62 -1.71
CA ARG A 105 5.46 -9.90 -0.45
C ARG A 105 4.68 -8.59 -0.48
N VAL A 106 3.89 -8.37 0.57
CA VAL A 106 3.05 -7.18 0.75
C VAL A 106 3.34 -6.59 2.13
N PHE A 107 3.77 -5.34 2.13
CA PHE A 107 4.07 -4.56 3.32
C PHE A 107 2.97 -3.53 3.54
N ILE A 108 2.41 -3.48 4.74
CA ILE A 108 1.21 -2.70 5.05
C ILE A 108 1.50 -1.71 6.18
N GLY A 109 1.14 -0.44 5.97
CA GLY A 109 1.23 0.60 7.00
C GLY A 109 0.15 0.48 8.07
N ALA A 110 -1.10 0.28 7.67
CA ALA A 110 -2.23 0.12 8.58
C ALA A 110 -3.25 -0.91 8.09
N SER A 111 -3.85 -1.64 9.03
CA SER A 111 -5.01 -2.48 8.73
C SER A 111 -6.21 -1.63 8.33
N GLU A 112 -7.11 -2.18 7.51
CA GLU A 112 -8.38 -1.53 7.24
C GLU A 112 -9.22 -1.50 8.54
N PRO A 113 -9.65 -0.32 9.01
CA PRO A 113 -10.39 -0.26 10.25
C PRO A 113 -11.84 -0.77 10.05
N PRO A 114 -12.47 -1.40 11.06
CA PRO A 114 -13.76 -2.08 10.91
C PRO A 114 -14.93 -1.17 10.49
N ASP A 115 -14.79 0.14 10.68
CA ASP A 115 -15.76 1.16 10.32
C ASP A 115 -15.71 1.57 8.83
N PHE A 116 -14.72 1.10 8.08
CA PHE A 116 -14.61 1.33 6.64
C PHE A 116 -15.41 0.28 5.85
N VAL A 117 -14.86 -0.93 5.82
CA VAL A 117 -15.38 -2.14 5.18
C VAL A 117 -14.86 -3.32 5.99
N VAL A 118 -15.65 -4.38 6.17
CA VAL A 118 -15.11 -5.64 6.71
C VAL A 118 -14.17 -6.23 5.66
N CYS A 119 -12.88 -5.88 5.77
CA CYS A 119 -11.83 -6.33 4.88
C CYS A 119 -11.22 -7.64 5.40
N GLU A 120 -10.99 -8.59 4.50
CA GLU A 120 -10.27 -9.83 4.79
C GLU A 120 -8.98 -9.89 3.97
N GLY A 121 -8.41 -8.72 3.65
CA GLY A 121 -7.35 -8.57 2.66
C GLY A 121 -6.10 -9.34 3.05
N VAL A 122 -5.65 -9.14 4.29
CA VAL A 122 -4.53 -9.88 4.88
C VAL A 122 -4.78 -11.40 4.85
N ASN A 123 -5.99 -11.82 5.17
CA ASN A 123 -6.33 -13.25 5.23
C ASN A 123 -6.29 -13.87 3.83
N GLN A 124 -6.89 -13.23 2.83
CA GLN A 124 -6.89 -13.72 1.44
C GLN A 124 -5.47 -13.79 0.87
N LEU A 125 -4.64 -12.77 1.10
CA LEU A 125 -3.25 -12.76 0.65
C LEU A 125 -2.44 -13.90 1.29
N ARG A 126 -2.55 -14.08 2.61
CA ARG A 126 -1.86 -15.17 3.32
C ARG A 126 -2.32 -16.56 2.88
N GLN A 127 -3.62 -16.76 2.62
CA GLN A 127 -4.16 -18.01 2.08
C GLN A 127 -3.60 -18.32 0.69
N ALA A 128 -3.26 -17.29 -0.09
CA ALA A 128 -2.57 -17.41 -1.38
C ALA A 128 -1.04 -17.56 -1.26
N ALA A 129 -0.51 -17.82 -0.06
CA ALA A 129 0.92 -17.94 0.24
C ALA A 129 1.74 -16.68 -0.11
N ILE A 130 1.15 -15.51 0.12
CA ILE A 130 1.84 -14.21 0.06
C ILE A 130 2.28 -13.82 1.46
N ASP A 131 3.53 -13.39 1.60
CA ASP A 131 4.06 -12.87 2.86
C ASP A 131 3.49 -11.47 3.13
N VAL A 132 2.69 -11.36 4.18
CA VAL A 132 2.06 -10.09 4.58
C VAL A 132 2.65 -9.58 5.88
N ILE A 133 3.30 -8.42 5.82
CA ILE A 133 4.09 -7.82 6.90
C ILE A 133 3.51 -6.44 7.24
N PHE A 134 3.12 -6.24 8.49
CA PHE A 134 2.80 -4.90 9.01
C PHE A 134 4.10 -4.20 9.38
N VAL A 135 4.24 -2.96 8.94
CA VAL A 135 5.46 -2.18 9.13
C VAL A 135 5.25 -1.19 10.28
N ASP A 136 5.99 -1.41 11.36
CA ASP A 136 6.19 -0.42 12.41
C ASP A 136 7.58 0.24 12.29
N SER A 137 7.77 1.37 12.99
CA SER A 137 9.07 2.03 13.01
C SER A 137 9.30 2.82 14.28
N THR A 138 10.11 2.25 15.17
CA THR A 138 10.57 2.95 16.38
C THR A 138 11.39 4.19 16.03
N SER A 139 12.20 4.14 14.96
CA SER A 139 13.00 5.27 14.50
C SER A 139 12.11 6.41 13.99
N TYR A 140 11.03 6.10 13.26
CA TYR A 140 10.01 7.07 12.88
C TYR A 140 9.42 7.74 14.13
N THR A 141 8.93 6.96 15.09
CA THR A 141 8.35 7.50 16.33
C THR A 141 9.30 8.36 17.13
N LYS A 142 10.57 7.98 17.25
CA LYS A 142 11.59 8.79 17.95
C LYS A 142 11.86 10.14 17.26
N SER A 143 11.77 10.18 15.93
CA SER A 143 12.10 11.37 15.14
C SER A 143 10.92 12.33 14.97
N THR A 144 9.70 11.82 14.86
CA THR A 144 8.50 12.61 14.58
C THR A 144 7.57 12.76 15.79
N GLY A 145 7.71 11.89 16.80
CA GLY A 145 6.74 11.76 17.88
C GLY A 145 5.42 11.07 17.46
N ARG A 146 5.34 10.51 16.25
CA ARG A 146 4.12 9.92 15.66
C ARG A 146 4.27 8.43 15.41
N ILE A 147 3.14 7.72 15.29
CA ILE A 147 3.12 6.28 14.97
C ILE A 147 2.85 6.12 13.47
N LEU A 148 3.72 5.39 12.77
CA LEU A 148 3.65 5.28 11.30
C LEU A 148 2.31 4.73 10.80
N GLY A 149 1.77 3.70 11.46
CA GLY A 149 0.46 3.14 11.11
C GLY A 149 -0.69 4.11 11.39
N GLU A 150 -0.63 4.90 12.46
CA GLU A 150 -1.63 5.93 12.74
C GLU A 150 -1.60 7.03 11.68
N ASP A 151 -0.43 7.39 11.19
CA ASP A 151 -0.29 8.36 10.10
C ASP A 151 -0.83 7.82 8.78
N CYS A 152 -0.69 6.52 8.53
CA CYS A 152 -1.33 5.86 7.41
C CYS A 152 -2.86 5.88 7.52
N LEU A 153 -3.42 5.60 8.70
CA LEU A 153 -4.86 5.71 8.96
C LEU A 153 -5.35 7.15 8.81
N ALA A 154 -4.63 8.13 9.35
CA ALA A 154 -4.95 9.54 9.21
C ALA A 154 -4.93 9.99 7.74
N ALA A 155 -3.97 9.50 6.95
CA ALA A 155 -3.94 9.74 5.52
C ALA A 155 -5.18 9.14 4.82
N ALA A 156 -5.55 7.90 5.15
CA ALA A 156 -6.73 7.25 4.58
C ALA A 156 -8.01 8.07 4.83
N ARG A 157 -8.17 8.63 6.03
CA ARG A 157 -9.34 9.41 6.47
C ARG A 157 -9.39 10.87 5.99
N ARG A 158 -8.45 11.34 5.16
CA ARG A 158 -8.42 12.75 4.72
C ARG A 158 -9.70 13.26 4.03
N GLY A 159 -10.52 12.34 3.51
CA GLY A 159 -11.81 12.65 2.87
C GLY A 159 -13.02 12.39 3.76
N GLU A 160 -12.85 12.10 5.04
CA GLU A 160 -13.96 12.01 6.01
C GLU A 160 -14.40 13.39 6.50
#